data_AF-A0A2M8PJP1-F1
#
_entry.id   AF-A0A2M8PJP1-F1
#
_cell.length_a   1.000
_cell.length_b   1.000
_cell.length_c   1.000
_cell.angle_alpha   90.00
_cell.angle_beta   90.00
_cell.angle_gamma   90.00
#
_symmetry.space_group_name_H-M   'P 1'
#
loop_
_entity.id
_entity.type
_entity.pdbx_description
1 polymer ?
#
loop_
_entity_poly.entity_id
_entity_poly.type
_entity_poly.pdbx_seq_one_letter_code
_entity_poly.pdbx_strand_id
1 'polypeptide(L)'
;LENQALLNLGTAYCIEGSTRMGRTALKIKLKVDDRVIEHELAMGDIWAAPITIGKQVEVDIRAKRGVTIGGKRRIRQKVVAGLAGIIFDARGRNLAAIPLAQRNERYAAWWQGVTNGQVAYQ
;
A
#
# COMPACT_ATOMS: atom_id res chain seq x y z
N LEU A 1 1.81 2.07 -21.49
CA LEU A 1 0.67 2.90 -21.02
C LEU A 1 0.96 4.39 -21.13
N GLU A 2 2.18 4.83 -21.47
CA GLU A 2 2.45 6.24 -21.71
C GLU A 2 2.13 6.60 -23.16
N ASN A 3 1.06 7.36 -23.35
CA ASN A 3 0.92 8.34 -24.41
C ASN A 3 0.77 9.72 -23.73
N GLN A 4 0.87 10.82 -24.46
CA GLN A 4 0.87 12.19 -23.91
C GLN A 4 -0.39 12.58 -23.09
N ALA A 5 -1.35 11.67 -22.90
CA ALA A 5 -2.55 11.84 -22.09
C ALA A 5 -2.59 10.98 -20.81
N LEU A 6 -1.68 10.01 -20.63
CA LEU A 6 -1.69 9.08 -19.50
C LEU A 6 -0.40 9.21 -18.67
N LEU A 7 -0.57 9.65 -17.43
CA LEU A 7 0.49 9.68 -16.43
C LEU A 7 0.51 8.36 -15.66
N ASN A 8 1.70 7.79 -15.43
CA ASN A 8 1.86 6.69 -14.49
C ASN A 8 1.66 7.19 -13.04
N LEU A 9 0.42 7.16 -12.57
CA LEU A 9 0.08 7.59 -11.21
C LEU A 9 0.67 6.65 -10.15
N GLY A 10 0.68 5.33 -10.37
CA GLY A 10 1.21 4.37 -9.41
C GLY A 10 0.52 3.03 -9.43
N THR A 11 0.99 2.11 -8.59
CA THR A 11 0.40 0.77 -8.41
C THR A 11 -0.16 0.63 -7.01
N ALA A 12 -1.41 0.18 -6.88
CA ALA A 12 -2.05 -0.09 -5.61
C ALA A 12 -2.34 -1.58 -5.42
N TYR A 13 -1.89 -2.14 -4.29
CA TYR A 13 -2.22 -3.48 -3.83
C TYR A 13 -3.29 -3.39 -2.76
N CYS A 14 -4.55 -3.67 -3.15
CA CYS A 14 -5.69 -3.59 -2.25
C CYS A 14 -6.12 -4.98 -1.81
N ILE A 15 -6.35 -5.15 -0.52
CA ILE A 15 -6.84 -6.43 0.01
C ILE A 15 -8.34 -6.63 -0.27
N GLU A 16 -8.73 -7.89 -0.36
CA GLU A 16 -10.09 -8.41 -0.31
C GLU A 16 -10.24 -9.28 0.93
N GLY A 17 -11.47 -9.43 1.43
CA GLY A 17 -11.76 -10.19 2.65
C GLY A 17 -11.48 -9.38 3.91
N SER A 18 -11.35 -10.08 5.04
CA SER A 18 -11.20 -9.43 6.33
C SER A 18 -10.42 -10.26 7.33
N THR A 19 -9.82 -9.57 8.29
CA THR A 19 -9.28 -10.14 9.51
C THR A 19 -9.57 -9.17 10.66
N ARG A 20 -9.09 -9.47 11.87
CA ARG A 20 -9.28 -8.57 13.01
C ARG A 20 -8.54 -7.25 12.77
N MET A 21 -9.26 -6.13 12.95
CA MET A 21 -8.71 -4.77 12.88
C MET A 21 -7.43 -4.65 13.73
N GLY A 22 -6.42 -3.96 13.19
CA GLY A 22 -5.12 -3.77 13.84
C GLY A 22 -4.18 -4.98 13.79
N ARG A 23 -4.62 -6.17 13.37
CA ARG A 23 -3.69 -7.29 13.10
C ARG A 23 -2.99 -7.10 11.77
N THR A 24 -1.74 -7.57 11.67
CA THR A 24 -1.01 -7.63 10.39
C THR A 24 -1.87 -8.30 9.31
N ALA A 25 -2.20 -7.54 8.27
CA ALA A 25 -2.90 -8.01 7.08
C ALA A 25 -1.89 -8.39 5.98
N LEU A 26 -0.84 -7.59 5.80
CA LEU A 26 0.20 -7.80 4.80
C LEU A 26 1.59 -7.79 5.44
N LYS A 27 2.45 -8.71 5.03
CA LYS A 27 3.91 -8.56 5.15
C LYS A 27 4.47 -8.22 3.78
N ILE A 28 5.20 -7.13 3.69
CA ILE A 28 5.67 -6.53 2.45
C ILE A 28 7.19 -6.48 2.49
N LYS A 29 7.83 -6.89 1.40
CA LYS A 29 9.25 -6.71 1.17
C LYS A 29 9.46 -6.09 -0.20
N LEU A 30 10.13 -4.96 -0.22
CA LEU A 30 10.47 -4.21 -1.43
C LEU A 30 11.97 -4.25 -1.61
N LYS A 31 12.43 -4.55 -2.82
CA LYS A 31 13.82 -4.37 -3.21
C LYS A 31 13.90 -3.30 -4.28
N VAL A 32 14.72 -2.29 -4.05
CA VAL A 32 14.94 -1.17 -4.96
C VAL A 32 16.41 -0.80 -4.90
N ASP A 33 17.09 -0.82 -6.05
CA ASP A 33 18.55 -0.70 -6.12
C ASP A 33 19.21 -1.69 -5.11
N ASP A 34 20.11 -1.22 -4.25
CA ASP A 34 20.77 -2.02 -3.20
C ASP A 34 20.03 -2.01 -1.85
N ARG A 35 18.80 -1.48 -1.80
CA ARG A 35 18.04 -1.30 -0.56
C ARG A 35 16.90 -2.32 -0.46
N VAL A 36 16.67 -2.80 0.77
CA VAL A 36 15.53 -3.63 1.12
C VAL A 36 14.68 -2.90 2.15
N ILE A 37 13.39 -2.75 1.87
CA ILE A 37 12.40 -2.20 2.79
C ILE A 37 11.46 -3.33 3.19
N GLU A 38 11.33 -3.59 4.49
CA GLU A 38 10.36 -4.53 5.03
C GLU A 38 9.30 -3.77 5.84
N HIS A 39 8.03 -4.11 5.64
CA HIS A 39 6.92 -3.45 6.29
C HIS A 39 5.80 -4.44 6.63
N GLU A 40 5.22 -4.31 7.82
CA GLU A 40 4.00 -5.02 8.19
C GLU A 40 2.84 -4.02 8.22
N LEU A 41 1.86 -4.23 7.33
CA LEU A 41 0.68 -3.38 7.26
C LEU A 41 -0.48 -4.02 8.01
N ALA A 42 -1.05 -3.31 8.97
CA ALA A 42 -2.18 -3.79 9.74
C ALA A 42 -3.53 -3.61 9.01
N MET A 43 -4.49 -4.46 9.37
CA MET A 43 -5.87 -4.38 8.90
C MET A 43 -6.49 -3.06 9.33
N GLY A 44 -7.01 -2.31 8.36
CA GLY A 44 -7.55 -0.97 8.57
C GLY A 44 -6.62 0.16 8.14
N ASP A 45 -5.37 -0.14 7.76
CA ASP A 45 -4.38 0.87 7.44
C ASP A 45 -4.03 0.91 5.95
N ILE A 46 -3.39 2.00 5.54
CA ILE A 46 -2.88 2.24 4.20
C ILE A 46 -1.45 2.77 4.31
N TRP A 47 -0.59 2.35 3.39
CA TRP A 47 0.80 2.76 3.37
C TRP A 47 1.28 3.00 1.94
N ALA A 48 1.91 4.14 1.69
CA ALA A 48 2.65 4.40 0.46
C ALA A 48 4.14 4.20 0.73
N ALA A 49 4.78 3.34 -0.07
CA ALA A 49 6.21 3.07 0.11
C ALA A 49 7.05 4.32 -0.19
N PRO A 50 8.07 4.64 0.63
CA PRO A 50 8.95 5.80 0.45
C PRO A 50 9.96 5.53 -0.67
N ILE A 51 9.49 5.47 -1.91
CA ILE A 51 10.28 5.13 -3.10
C ILE A 51 10.18 6.26 -4.11
N THR A 52 11.34 6.69 -4.61
CA THR A 52 11.43 7.72 -5.66
C THR A 52 10.70 7.28 -6.93
N ILE A 53 9.97 8.21 -7.53
CA ILE A 53 9.25 8.05 -8.79
C ILE A 53 10.19 7.52 -9.89
N GLY A 54 9.70 6.62 -10.74
CA GLY A 54 10.43 6.04 -11.86
C GLY A 54 11.36 4.88 -11.50
N LYS A 55 11.57 4.57 -10.20
CA LYS A 55 12.39 3.44 -9.77
C LYS A 55 11.70 2.11 -10.03
N GLN A 56 12.46 1.13 -10.53
CA GLN A 56 12.01 -0.26 -10.63
C GLN A 56 12.14 -0.94 -9.26
N VAL A 57 11.08 -1.64 -8.84
CA VAL A 57 10.98 -2.25 -7.52
C VAL A 57 10.55 -3.71 -7.67
N GLU A 58 11.27 -4.63 -7.03
CA GLU A 58 10.78 -6.00 -6.81
C GLU A 58 9.89 -6.01 -5.57
N VAL A 59 8.61 -6.35 -5.75
CA VAL A 59 7.60 -6.37 -4.69
C VAL A 59 7.30 -7.82 -4.33
N ASP A 60 7.49 -8.20 -3.06
CA ASP A 60 7.06 -9.49 -2.48
C ASP A 60 6.04 -9.21 -1.36
N ILE A 61 4.84 -9.76 -1.51
CA ILE A 61 3.72 -9.56 -0.57
C ILE A 61 3.25 -10.92 -0.08
N ARG A 62 3.06 -11.02 1.23
CA ARG A 62 2.38 -12.15 1.87
C ARG A 62 1.14 -11.66 2.61
N ALA A 63 -0.03 -11.99 2.07
CA ALA A 63 -1.31 -11.71 2.71
C ALA A 63 -1.56 -12.71 3.86
N LYS A 64 -1.99 -12.22 5.02
CA LYS A 64 -2.29 -13.03 6.20
C LYS A 64 -3.68 -13.67 6.12
N ARG A 65 -4.00 -14.56 7.06
CA ARG A 65 -5.24 -15.36 7.01
C ARG A 65 -6.46 -14.44 6.96
N GLY A 66 -7.43 -14.78 6.11
CA GLY A 66 -8.68 -14.04 5.94
C GLY A 66 -8.65 -12.97 4.85
N VAL A 67 -7.47 -12.67 4.28
CA VAL A 67 -7.32 -11.65 3.23
C VAL A 67 -6.57 -12.17 2.00
N THR A 68 -6.89 -11.61 0.84
CA THR A 68 -6.24 -11.84 -0.46
C THR A 68 -5.99 -10.53 -1.19
N ILE A 69 -5.21 -10.57 -2.27
CA ILE A 69 -5.11 -9.49 -3.25
C ILE A 69 -5.34 -10.14 -4.61
N GLY A 70 -6.45 -9.81 -5.28
CA GLY A 70 -6.86 -10.45 -6.53
C GLY A 70 -6.99 -11.97 -6.39
N GLY A 71 -7.58 -12.44 -5.29
CA GLY A 71 -7.71 -13.86 -4.95
C GLY A 71 -6.41 -14.57 -4.55
N LYS A 72 -5.25 -13.89 -4.54
CA LYS A 72 -3.94 -14.48 -4.20
C LYS A 72 -3.47 -14.08 -2.81
N ARG A 73 -2.73 -15.00 -2.16
CA ARG A 73 -2.10 -14.76 -0.83
C ARG A 73 -0.60 -14.44 -0.92
N ARG A 74 0.01 -14.67 -2.07
CA ARG A 74 1.42 -14.38 -2.36
C ARG A 74 1.50 -13.68 -3.69
N ILE A 75 2.19 -12.55 -3.73
CA ILE A 75 2.45 -11.79 -4.94
C ILE A 75 3.95 -11.54 -5.00
N ARG A 76 4.53 -11.80 -6.18
CA ARG A 76 5.89 -11.38 -6.50
C ARG A 76 5.90 -10.80 -7.91
N GLN A 77 6.24 -9.52 -8.04
CA GLN A 77 6.31 -8.86 -9.35
C GLN A 77 7.25 -7.67 -9.33
N LYS A 78 7.68 -7.24 -10.53
CA LYS A 78 8.42 -5.99 -10.72
C LYS A 78 7.45 -4.89 -11.15
N VAL A 79 7.55 -3.73 -10.51
CA VAL A 79 6.76 -2.54 -10.87
C VAL A 79 7.65 -1.32 -10.94
N VAL A 80 7.18 -0.26 -11.62
CA VAL A 80 7.82 1.06 -11.58
C VAL A 80 7.00 1.95 -10.64
N ALA A 81 7.66 2.61 -9.69
CA ALA A 81 6.99 3.57 -8.81
C ALA A 81 6.43 4.74 -9.63
N GLY A 82 5.13 4.98 -9.55
CA GLY A 82 4.47 6.12 -10.20
C GLY A 82 4.51 7.39 -9.34
N LEU A 83 3.83 8.45 -9.78
CA LEU A 83 3.79 9.75 -9.09
C LEU A 83 3.29 9.66 -7.63
N ALA A 84 2.25 8.86 -7.38
CA ALA A 84 1.72 8.53 -6.05
C ALA A 84 2.44 7.34 -5.39
N GLY A 85 3.52 6.84 -5.99
CA GLY A 85 4.33 5.74 -5.46
C GLY A 85 3.72 4.34 -5.65
N ILE A 86 4.05 3.46 -4.71
CA ILE A 86 3.49 2.11 -4.61
C ILE A 86 2.67 2.04 -3.32
N ILE A 87 1.38 1.80 -3.45
CA ILE A 87 0.41 1.87 -2.35
C ILE A 87 0.01 0.45 -1.93
N PHE A 88 -0.04 0.23 -0.63
CA PHE A 88 -0.58 -0.98 -0.01
C PHE A 88 -1.79 -0.58 0.82
N ASP A 89 -2.96 -1.10 0.46
CA ASP A 89 -4.23 -0.74 1.08
C ASP A 89 -4.82 -1.96 1.78
N ALA A 90 -4.72 -1.96 3.11
CA ALA A 90 -5.26 -2.98 3.99
C ALA A 90 -6.56 -2.55 4.68
N ARG A 91 -7.23 -1.50 4.20
CA ARG A 91 -8.49 -1.02 4.78
C ARG A 91 -9.67 -1.95 4.53
N GLY A 92 -9.55 -2.87 3.57
CA GLY A 92 -10.58 -3.83 3.18
C GLY A 92 -11.47 -3.34 2.04
N ARG A 93 -12.14 -4.28 1.36
CA ARG A 93 -13.14 -3.98 0.33
C ARG A 93 -14.45 -4.76 0.56
N ASN A 94 -15.61 -4.11 0.53
CA ASN A 94 -15.81 -2.65 0.56
C ASN A 94 -15.32 -2.05 1.90
N LEU A 95 -14.93 -0.77 1.90
CA LEU A 95 -14.47 -0.08 3.11
C LEU A 95 -15.56 -0.18 4.20
N ALA A 96 -15.19 -0.72 5.35
CA ALA A 96 -16.10 -0.83 6.48
C ALA A 96 -16.46 0.58 7.00
N ALA A 97 -17.70 0.75 7.46
CA ALA A 97 -18.11 2.00 8.10
C ALA A 97 -17.26 2.25 9.35
N ILE A 98 -16.60 3.41 9.40
CA ILE A 98 -15.83 3.84 10.56
C ILE A 98 -16.77 4.58 11.52
N PRO A 99 -16.84 4.17 12.81
CA PRO A 99 -17.61 4.89 13.82
C PRO A 99 -17.22 6.37 13.86
N LEU A 100 -18.20 7.26 13.95
CA LEU A 100 -17.99 8.72 13.94
C LEU A 100 -16.88 9.17 14.90
N ALA A 101 -16.87 8.62 16.12
CA ALA A 101 -15.88 8.92 17.15
C ALA A 101 -14.42 8.59 16.77
N GLN A 102 -14.20 7.70 15.79
CA GLN A 102 -12.87 7.26 15.36
C GLN A 102 -12.45 7.83 14.00
N ARG A 103 -13.32 8.58 13.30
CA ARG A 103 -13.05 9.01 11.91
C ARG A 103 -11.83 9.92 11.79
N ASN A 104 -11.74 10.94 12.66
CA ASN A 104 -10.66 11.91 12.58
C ASN A 104 -9.29 11.25 12.82
N GLU A 105 -9.20 10.39 13.83
CA GLU A 105 -7.97 9.64 14.12
C GLU A 105 -7.60 8.70 12.97
N ARG A 106 -8.57 7.96 12.42
CA ARG A 106 -8.33 7.05 11.30
C ARG A 106 -7.89 7.78 10.04
N TYR A 107 -8.52 8.89 9.69
CA TYR A 107 -8.12 9.69 8.54
C TYR A 107 -6.75 10.32 8.72
N ALA A 108 -6.43 10.80 9.92
CA ALA A 108 -5.09 11.30 10.22
C ALA A 108 -4.03 10.18 10.08
N ALA A 109 -4.30 8.99 10.61
CA ALA A 109 -3.39 7.84 10.47
C ALA A 109 -3.18 7.44 9.00
N TRP A 110 -4.26 7.43 8.21
CA TRP A 110 -4.18 7.15 6.78
C TRP A 110 -3.39 8.20 6.01
N TRP A 111 -3.61 9.47 6.33
CA TRP A 111 -2.86 10.58 5.75
C TRP A 111 -1.37 10.41 6.01
N GLN A 112 -0.98 10.21 7.27
CA GLN A 112 0.41 9.96 7.63
C GLN A 112 0.99 8.73 6.92
N GLY A 113 0.21 7.65 6.80
CA GLY A 113 0.62 6.42 6.11
C GLY A 113 0.95 6.63 4.63
N VAL A 114 0.33 7.61 3.95
CA VAL A 114 0.60 7.91 2.54
C VAL A 114 1.55 9.09 2.34
N THR A 115 1.66 10.02 3.30
CA THR A 115 2.55 11.18 3.18
C THR A 115 3.95 10.96 3.75
N ASN A 116 4.15 10.00 4.66
CA ASN A 116 5.46 9.76 5.29
C ASN A 116 6.57 9.34 4.31
N GLY A 117 6.23 8.94 3.08
CA GLY A 117 7.19 8.70 2.00
C GLY A 117 7.28 9.79 0.94
N GLN A 118 6.39 10.78 0.98
CA GLN A 118 6.33 11.91 0.05
C GLN A 118 6.74 13.21 0.77
N VAL A 119 7.95 13.25 1.32
CA VAL A 119 8.58 14.51 1.70
C VAL A 119 9.53 14.90 0.57
N ALA A 120 8.99 15.54 -0.46
CA ALA A 120 9.69 16.50 -1.34
C ALA A 120 8.80 16.85 -2.55
N TYR A 121 7.83 17.73 -2.34
CA TYR A 121 7.63 18.83 -3.28
C TYR A 121 7.91 20.10 -2.48
N GLN A 122 9.18 20.50 -2.45
CA GLN A 122 9.60 21.87 -2.19
C GLN A 122 10.22 22.38 -3.47
#